data_AF-A0AAR5P444-F1
#
_entry.id   AF-A0AAR5P444-F1
#
_cell.length_a   1.000
_cell.length_b   1.000
_cell.length_c   1.000
_cell.angle_alpha   90.00
_cell.angle_beta   90.00
_cell.angle_gamma   90.00
#
_symmetry.space_group_name_H-M   'P 1'
#
loop_
_entity.id
_entity.type
_entity.pdbx_description
1 polymer ?
#
loop_
_entity_poly.entity_id
_entity_poly.type
_entity_poly.pdbx_seq_one_letter_code
_entity_poly.pdbx_strand_id
1 'polypeptide(L)'
;MLSGQSAKEQLEKSNWLVKTVNKLQALGDIASILGRQVSRPLLERSFYRKMQSRKVFAHRESYETIIAKTEEKLAKTRQEYKNAYVSYLASPTTESLSAYFNSHNAYIQQLHATNGMMEEFGNATLPSLLQVR
;
A
#
# COMPACT_ATOMS: atom_id res chain seq x y z
N MET A 1 -66.48 11.15 42.76
CA MET A 1 -65.70 11.77 41.67
C MET A 1 -64.19 11.67 41.86
N LEU A 2 -63.65 11.68 43.09
CA LEU A 2 -62.20 11.59 43.36
C LEU A 2 -61.53 10.25 42.96
N SER A 3 -62.21 9.10 42.99
CA SER A 3 -61.58 7.81 42.61
C SER A 3 -61.34 7.65 41.10
N GLY A 4 -62.11 8.35 40.26
CA GLY A 4 -61.98 8.29 38.80
C GLY A 4 -60.80 9.10 38.25
N GLN A 5 -60.36 10.14 38.96
CA GLN A 5 -59.17 10.91 38.61
C GLN A 5 -57.89 10.11 38.90
N SER A 6 -57.83 9.43 40.05
CA SER A 6 -56.69 8.56 40.40
C SER A 6 -56.51 7.41 39.40
N ALA A 7 -57.60 6.83 38.88
CA ALA A 7 -57.52 5.75 37.90
C ALA A 7 -57.03 6.24 36.52
N LYS A 8 -57.45 7.44 36.08
CA LYS A 8 -56.97 8.04 34.83
C LYS A 8 -55.48 8.39 34.89
N GLU A 9 -55.01 8.97 35.98
CA GLU A 9 -53.59 9.27 36.19
C GLU A 9 -52.73 8.00 36.24
N GLN A 10 -53.23 6.92 36.85
CA GLN A 10 -52.55 5.63 36.83
C GLN A 10 -52.47 5.03 35.43
N LEU A 11 -53.53 5.15 34.62
CA LEU A 11 -53.54 4.70 33.24
C LEU A 11 -52.57 5.49 32.35
N GLU A 12 -52.49 6.82 32.52
CA GLU A 12 -51.55 7.66 31.79
C GLU A 12 -50.10 7.36 32.16
N LYS A 13 -49.80 7.18 33.45
CA LYS A 13 -48.48 6.73 33.92
C LYS A 13 -48.12 5.36 33.33
N SER A 14 -49.06 4.41 33.32
CA SER A 14 -48.87 3.09 32.72
C SER A 14 -48.56 3.18 31.22
N ASN A 15 -49.35 3.94 30.47
CA ASN A 15 -49.13 4.15 29.03
C ASN A 15 -47.79 4.83 28.73
N TRP A 16 -47.37 5.79 29.56
CA TRP A 16 -46.06 6.44 29.43
C TRP A 16 -44.91 5.47 29.70
N LEU A 17 -45.03 4.62 30.72
CA LEU A 17 -44.04 3.58 31.04
C LEU A 17 -43.92 2.60 29.89
N VAL A 18 -45.03 2.10 29.35
CA VAL A 18 -45.03 1.18 28.19
C VAL A 18 -44.37 1.82 26.97
N LYS A 19 -44.69 3.08 26.64
CA LYS A 19 -44.04 3.81 25.54
C LYS A 19 -42.53 3.95 25.75
N THR A 20 -42.11 4.26 26.97
CA THR A 20 -40.70 4.40 27.33
C THR A 20 -39.95 3.08 27.20
N VAL A 21 -40.54 1.98 27.73
CA VAL A 21 -39.97 0.63 27.62
C VAL A 21 -39.83 0.20 26.16
N ASN A 22 -40.86 0.41 25.35
CA ASN A 22 -40.81 0.06 23.91
C ASN A 22 -39.74 0.88 23.17
N LYS A 23 -39.57 2.17 23.49
CA LYS A 23 -38.51 3.00 22.92
C LYS A 23 -37.12 2.51 23.33
N LEU A 24 -36.93 2.13 24.59
CA LEU A 24 -35.67 1.57 25.08
C LEU A 24 -35.33 0.25 24.40
N GLN A 25 -36.32 -0.63 24.21
CA GLN A 25 -36.13 -1.88 23.48
C GLN A 25 -35.69 -1.63 22.03
N ALA A 26 -36.39 -0.74 21.32
CA ALA A 26 -36.03 -0.38 19.95
C ALA A 26 -34.60 0.21 19.84
N LEU A 27 -34.19 1.04 20.80
CA LEU A 27 -32.82 1.57 20.87
C LEU A 27 -31.79 0.45 21.11
N GLY A 28 -32.12 -0.53 21.94
CA GLY A 28 -31.29 -1.72 22.15
C GLY A 28 -31.13 -2.55 20.88
N ASP A 29 -32.21 -2.74 20.13
CA ASP A 29 -32.19 -3.47 18.86
C ASP A 29 -31.34 -2.73 17.80
N ILE A 30 -31.48 -1.40 17.70
CA ILE A 30 -30.65 -0.56 16.81
C ILE A 30 -29.17 -0.66 17.22
N ALA A 31 -28.84 -0.56 18.50
CA ALA A 31 -27.47 -0.68 18.99
C ALA A 31 -26.86 -2.05 18.64
N SER A 32 -27.65 -3.12 18.78
CA SER A 32 -27.25 -4.47 18.39
C SER A 32 -26.99 -4.59 16.88
N ILE A 33 -27.86 -4.02 16.05
CA ILE A 33 -27.70 -3.99 14.58
C ILE A 33 -26.45 -3.20 14.19
N LEU A 34 -26.25 -2.01 14.73
CA LEU A 34 -25.05 -1.20 14.47
C LEU A 34 -23.77 -1.94 14.88
N GLY A 35 -23.78 -2.62 16.03
CA GLY A 35 -22.66 -3.45 16.46
C GLY A 35 -22.34 -4.57 15.47
N ARG A 36 -23.36 -5.30 14.99
CA ARG A 36 -23.17 -6.49 14.15
C ARG A 36 -22.98 -6.18 12.67
N GLN A 37 -23.72 -5.23 12.11
CA GLN A 37 -23.79 -4.95 10.68
C GLN A 37 -22.87 -3.80 10.24
N VAL A 38 -22.44 -2.94 11.18
CA VAL A 38 -21.61 -1.77 10.86
C VAL A 38 -20.25 -1.87 11.54
N SER A 39 -20.21 -1.93 12.87
CA SER A 39 -18.95 -1.87 13.61
C SER A 39 -18.03 -3.05 13.30
N ARG A 40 -18.50 -4.29 13.44
CA ARG A 40 -17.69 -5.49 13.16
C ARG A 40 -17.20 -5.55 11.70
N PRO A 41 -18.04 -5.38 10.67
CA PRO A 41 -17.57 -5.40 9.29
C PRO A 41 -16.59 -4.28 8.96
N LEU A 42 -16.76 -3.08 9.52
CA LEU A 42 -15.81 -1.99 9.31
C LEU A 42 -14.47 -2.25 9.99
N LEU A 43 -14.47 -2.83 11.20
CA LEU A 43 -13.23 -3.22 11.88
C LEU A 43 -12.47 -4.28 11.07
N GLU A 44 -13.15 -5.31 10.58
CA GLU A 44 -12.53 -6.34 9.75
C GLU A 44 -11.98 -5.77 8.43
N ARG A 45 -12.79 -4.97 7.72
CA ARG A 45 -12.36 -4.36 6.44
C ARG A 45 -11.21 -3.37 6.61
N SER A 46 -11.23 -2.57 7.68
CA SER A 46 -10.14 -1.62 7.97
C SER A 46 -8.86 -2.35 8.38
N PHE A 47 -8.95 -3.43 9.15
CA PHE A 47 -7.81 -4.28 9.48
C PHE A 47 -7.20 -4.92 8.22
N TYR A 48 -8.04 -5.50 7.36
CA TYR A 48 -7.59 -6.08 6.09
C TYR A 48 -6.85 -5.03 5.23
N ARG A 49 -7.46 -3.85 5.03
CA ARG A 49 -6.83 -2.74 4.27
C ARG A 49 -5.51 -2.29 4.89
N LYS A 50 -5.44 -2.20 6.23
CA LYS A 50 -4.19 -1.86 6.94
C LYS A 50 -3.10 -2.89 6.66
N MET A 51 -3.43 -4.18 6.69
CA MET A 51 -2.46 -5.24 6.42
C MET A 51 -2.02 -5.27 4.95
N GLN A 52 -2.94 -5.04 4.00
CA GLN A 52 -2.60 -4.94 2.59
C GLN A 52 -1.71 -3.72 2.30
N SER A 53 -2.04 -2.56 2.87
CA SER A 53 -1.22 -1.36 2.75
C SER A 53 0.22 -1.61 3.20
N ARG A 54 0.43 -2.31 4.32
CA ARG A 54 1.78 -2.70 4.79
C ARG A 54 2.55 -3.53 3.76
N LYS A 55 1.88 -4.49 3.09
CA LYS A 55 2.54 -5.33 2.06
C LYS A 55 2.98 -4.50 0.85
N VAL A 56 2.11 -3.61 0.39
CA VAL A 56 2.41 -2.69 -0.73
C VAL A 56 3.61 -1.81 -0.38
N PHE A 57 3.63 -1.21 0.81
CA PHE A 57 4.74 -0.36 1.24
C PHE A 57 6.06 -1.13 1.42
N ALA A 58 6.01 -2.33 1.99
CA ALA A 58 7.21 -3.16 2.14
C ALA A 58 7.80 -3.57 0.78
N HIS A 59 6.96 -3.91 -0.20
CA HIS A 59 7.44 -4.18 -1.56
C HIS A 59 8.02 -2.92 -2.18
N ARG A 60 7.31 -1.80 -2.10
CA ARG A 60 7.79 -0.52 -2.63
C ARG A 60 9.18 -0.17 -2.10
N GLU A 61 9.40 -0.23 -0.79
CA GLU A 61 10.69 0.07 -0.16
C GLU A 61 11.81 -0.88 -0.63
N SER A 62 11.49 -2.17 -0.77
CA SER A 62 12.42 -3.16 -1.34
C SER A 62 12.81 -2.81 -2.78
N TYR A 63 11.83 -2.46 -3.63
CA TYR A 63 12.10 -2.07 -5.02
C TYR A 63 12.86 -0.75 -5.12
N GLU A 64 12.55 0.26 -4.30
CA GLU A 64 13.29 1.52 -4.22
C GLU A 64 14.77 1.25 -3.88
N THR A 65 15.04 0.33 -2.94
CA THR A 65 16.41 -0.08 -2.59
C THR A 65 17.13 -0.76 -3.75
N ILE A 66 16.44 -1.65 -4.46
CA ILE A 66 16.99 -2.38 -5.59
C ILE A 66 17.30 -1.41 -6.75
N ILE A 67 16.39 -0.50 -7.08
CA ILE A 67 16.56 0.53 -8.12
C ILE A 67 17.75 1.43 -7.79
N ALA A 68 17.84 1.93 -6.56
CA ALA A 68 18.97 2.77 -6.15
C ALA A 68 20.32 2.05 -6.35
N LYS A 69 20.38 0.75 -6.01
CA LYS A 69 21.58 -0.07 -6.19
C LYS A 69 21.92 -0.32 -7.66
N THR A 70 20.93 -0.50 -8.53
CA THR A 70 21.18 -0.71 -9.96
C THR A 70 21.54 0.58 -10.68
N GLU A 71 20.98 1.71 -10.26
CA GLU A 71 21.38 3.05 -10.71
C GLU A 71 22.82 3.37 -10.31
N GLU A 72 23.22 3.07 -9.07
CA GLU A 72 24.60 3.23 -8.62
C GLU A 72 25.58 2.39 -9.47
N LYS A 73 25.23 1.12 -9.72
CA LYS A 73 26.02 0.24 -10.60
C LYS A 73 26.12 0.80 -12.03
N LEU A 74 25.02 1.31 -12.57
CA LEU A 74 24.99 1.91 -13.90
C LEU A 74 25.88 3.16 -13.98
N ALA A 75 25.85 4.01 -12.95
CA ALA A 75 26.72 5.18 -12.86
C ALA A 75 28.20 4.77 -12.83
N LYS A 76 28.53 3.72 -12.05
CA LYS A 76 29.87 3.16 -11.98
C LYS A 76 30.36 2.62 -13.33
N THR A 77 29.60 1.73 -13.97
CA THR A 77 30.02 1.14 -15.27
C THR A 77 30.11 2.20 -16.37
N ARG A 78 29.24 3.22 -16.34
CA ARG A 78 29.34 4.37 -17.25
C ARG A 78 30.65 5.15 -17.04
N GLN A 79 31.06 5.35 -15.79
CA GLN A 79 32.31 6.05 -15.48
C GLN A 79 33.53 5.22 -15.90
N GLU A 80 33.53 3.91 -15.63
CA GLU A 80 34.57 2.97 -16.05
C GLU A 80 34.73 2.97 -17.58
N TYR A 81 33.62 2.93 -18.32
CA TYR A 81 33.62 3.05 -19.78
C TYR A 81 34.26 4.35 -20.27
N LYS A 82 33.86 5.50 -19.70
CA LYS A 82 34.45 6.80 -20.04
C LYS A 82 35.96 6.84 -19.75
N ASN A 83 36.38 6.32 -18.60
CA ASN A 83 37.78 6.28 -18.21
C ASN A 83 38.58 5.39 -19.15
N ALA A 84 38.07 4.22 -19.52
CA ALA A 84 38.72 3.32 -20.47
C ALA A 84 38.86 3.96 -21.86
N TYR A 85 37.86 4.72 -22.31
CA TYR A 85 37.93 5.48 -23.56
C TYR A 85 39.03 6.54 -23.52
N VAL A 86 39.10 7.34 -22.45
CA VAL A 86 40.15 8.36 -22.28
C VAL A 86 41.54 7.71 -22.21
N SER A 87 41.69 6.61 -21.48
CA SER A 87 42.94 5.85 -21.41
C SER A 87 43.38 5.31 -22.77
N TYR A 88 42.44 4.80 -23.57
CA TYR A 88 42.71 4.36 -24.94
C TYR A 88 43.17 5.53 -25.83
N LEU A 89 42.53 6.70 -25.73
CA LEU A 89 42.96 7.89 -26.48
C LEU A 89 44.35 8.39 -26.08
N ALA A 90 44.68 8.32 -24.78
CA ALA A 90 45.98 8.76 -24.26
C ALA A 90 47.12 7.81 -24.62
N SER A 91 46.86 6.50 -24.65
CA SER A 91 47.83 5.48 -25.03
C SER A 91 47.15 4.34 -25.80
N PRO A 92 47.04 4.46 -27.13
CA PRO A 92 46.38 3.46 -27.96
C PRO A 92 47.21 2.18 -28.05
N THR A 93 46.74 1.11 -27.42
CA THR A 93 47.31 -0.24 -27.51
C THR A 93 46.20 -1.27 -27.66
N THR A 94 46.55 -2.51 -28.00
CA THR A 94 45.59 -3.61 -28.08
C THR A 94 44.91 -3.87 -26.73
N GLU A 95 45.66 -3.74 -25.63
CA GLU A 95 45.15 -3.90 -24.27
C GLU A 95 44.16 -2.79 -23.90
N SER A 96 44.48 -1.51 -24.20
CA SER A 96 43.58 -0.40 -23.89
C SER A 96 42.31 -0.42 -24.75
N LEU A 97 42.40 -0.89 -26.01
CA LEU A 97 41.25 -1.13 -26.86
C LEU A 97 40.35 -2.26 -26.32
N SER A 98 40.94 -3.37 -25.88
CA SER A 98 40.20 -4.48 -25.26
C SER A 98 39.47 -4.05 -23.99
N ALA A 99 40.14 -3.30 -23.11
CA ALA A 99 39.54 -2.75 -21.90
C ALA A 99 38.37 -1.78 -22.21
N TYR A 100 38.52 -0.95 -23.25
CA TYR A 100 37.45 -0.07 -23.75
C TYR A 100 36.22 -0.88 -24.21
N PHE A 101 36.39 -1.91 -25.03
CA PHE A 101 35.25 -2.74 -25.46
C PHE A 101 34.60 -3.52 -24.32
N ASN A 102 35.40 -4.06 -23.39
CA ASN A 102 34.87 -4.78 -22.24
C ASN A 102 34.04 -3.88 -21.32
N SER A 103 34.53 -2.67 -21.03
CA SER A 103 33.79 -1.68 -20.21
C SER A 103 32.54 -1.15 -20.93
N HIS A 104 32.59 -0.99 -22.27
CA HIS A 104 31.41 -0.68 -23.08
C HIS A 104 30.34 -1.76 -22.93
N ASN A 105 30.71 -3.03 -23.14
CA ASN A 105 29.78 -4.15 -23.05
C ASN A 105 29.17 -4.26 -21.65
N ALA A 106 29.98 -4.07 -20.60
CA ALA A 106 29.49 -4.05 -19.23
C ALA A 106 28.50 -2.91 -18.97
N TYR A 107 28.77 -1.70 -19.49
CA TYR A 107 27.86 -0.57 -19.41
C TYR A 107 26.53 -0.85 -20.12
N ILE A 108 26.56 -1.34 -21.35
CA ILE A 108 25.36 -1.65 -22.14
C ILE A 108 24.52 -2.75 -21.47
N GLN A 109 25.15 -3.81 -20.97
CA GLN A 109 24.45 -4.86 -20.22
C GLN A 109 23.77 -4.30 -18.97
N GLN A 110 24.47 -3.46 -18.20
CA GLN A 110 23.90 -2.85 -17.00
C GLN A 110 22.76 -1.87 -17.35
N LEU A 111 22.85 -1.15 -18.47
CA LEU A 111 21.80 -0.26 -18.95
C LEU A 111 20.52 -1.04 -19.29
N HIS A 112 20.65 -2.14 -20.02
CA HIS A 112 19.51 -3.02 -20.33
C HIS A 112 18.91 -3.63 -19.07
N ALA A 113 19.75 -4.10 -18.14
CA ALA A 113 19.28 -4.63 -16.87
C ALA A 113 18.49 -3.57 -16.06
N THR A 114 19.02 -2.35 -15.94
CA THR A 114 18.34 -1.27 -15.21
C THR A 114 17.01 -0.88 -15.87
N ASN A 115 16.97 -0.75 -17.21
CA ASN A 115 15.73 -0.43 -17.92
C ASN A 115 14.68 -1.53 -17.78
N GLY A 116 15.08 -2.80 -17.97
CA GLY A 116 14.18 -3.94 -17.83
C GLY A 116 13.59 -4.04 -16.42
N MET A 117 14.37 -3.72 -15.39
CA MET A 117 13.86 -3.69 -14.02
C MET A 117 12.85 -2.56 -13.77
N MET A 118 13.06 -1.39 -14.38
CA MET A 118 12.12 -0.27 -14.28
C MET A 118 10.80 -0.59 -15.00
N GLU A 119 10.87 -1.24 -16.17
CA GLU A 119 9.70 -1.70 -16.92
C GLU A 119 8.91 -2.77 -16.15
N GLU A 120 9.57 -3.80 -15.62
CA GLU A 120 8.93 -4.88 -14.84
C GLU A 120 8.25 -4.33 -13.57
N PHE A 121 8.89 -3.36 -12.90
CA PHE A 121 8.30 -2.72 -11.74
C PHE A 121 7.02 -1.95 -12.10
N GLY A 122 7.06 -1.12 -13.14
CA GLY A 122 5.95 -0.28 -13.56
C GLY A 122 4.78 -1.07 -14.16
N ASN A 123 5.09 -2.09 -14.97
CA ASN A 123 4.09 -2.79 -15.78
C ASN A 123 3.51 -4.05 -15.14
N ALA A 124 4.28 -4.75 -14.30
CA ALA A 124 3.86 -6.02 -13.72
C ALA A 124 3.73 -5.96 -12.19
N THR A 125 4.80 -5.54 -11.51
CA THR A 125 4.87 -5.61 -10.04
C THR A 125 3.89 -4.65 -9.38
N LEU A 126 3.93 -3.36 -9.73
CA LEU A 126 3.09 -2.36 -9.11
C LEU A 126 1.59 -2.62 -9.34
N PRO A 127 1.13 -2.94 -10.57
CA PRO A 127 -0.26 -3.35 -10.80
C PRO A 127 -0.68 -4.57 -9.98
N SER A 128 0.16 -5.60 -9.89
CA SER A 128 -0.11 -6.80 -9.08
C SER A 128 -0.33 -6.46 -7.60
N LEU A 129 0.50 -5.58 -7.04
CA LEU A 129 0.36 -5.10 -5.66
C LEU A 129 -0.92 -4.28 -5.43
N LEU A 130 -1.37 -3.53 -6.44
CA LEU A 130 -2.57 -2.71 -6.37
C LEU A 130 -3.87 -3.47 -6.67
N GLN A 131 -3.80 -4.62 -7.35
CA GLN A 131 -4.95 -5.44 -7.72
C GLN A 131 -5.48 -6.33 -6.59
N VAL A 132 -4.90 -6.29 -5.39
CA VAL A 132 -5.35 -7.11 -4.26
C VAL A 132 -6.77 -6.67 -3.84
N ARG A 133 -7.77 -7.41 -4.31
CA ARG A 133 -9.17 -7.33 -3.90
C ARG A 133 -9.33 -7.64 -2.40
#